data_AF-A0A6C0APT4-F1
#
_entry.id   AF-A0A6C0APT4-F1
#
_cell.length_a   1.000
_cell.length_b   1.000
_cell.length_c   1.000
_cell.angle_alpha   90.00
_cell.angle_beta   90.00
_cell.angle_gamma   90.00
#
_symmetry.space_group_name_H-M   'P 1'
#
loop_
_entity.id
_entity.type
_entity.pdbx_description
1 polymer ?
#
loop_
_entity_poly.entity_id
_entity_poly.type
_entity_poly.pdbx_seq_one_letter_code
_entity_poly.pdbx_strand_id
1 'polypeptide(L)'
;MAAPVKYDVTFKGVMMWANSELEHVGRIVAVEDKRLQRSYAMSTLNGMAHLKDALFQLVNDKAYKHHRADLLLVHEKVVRVMKHLIKDFDLDIKTIQAFNTDHVLSNLGYLKNSKRRQTRRKKN
;
A
#
# COMPACT_ATOMS: atom_id res chain seq x y z
N MET A 1 0.10 11.52 -5.93
CA MET A 1 0.88 11.69 -7.16
C MET A 1 0.85 10.38 -7.92
N ALA A 2 0.70 10.44 -9.24
CA ALA A 2 0.72 9.25 -10.11
C ALA A 2 2.15 8.68 -10.21
N ALA A 3 2.27 7.39 -10.47
CA ALA A 3 3.55 6.77 -10.80
C ALA A 3 4.04 7.23 -12.18
N PRO A 4 5.37 7.28 -12.40
CA PRO A 4 5.95 7.62 -13.70
C PRO A 4 5.75 6.52 -14.75
N VAL A 5 5.51 5.28 -14.32
CA VAL A 5 5.22 4.13 -15.19
C VAL A 5 3.72 3.84 -15.19
N LYS A 6 3.17 3.54 -16.37
CA LYS A 6 1.77 3.17 -16.55
C LYS A 6 1.56 1.69 -16.27
N TYR A 7 0.48 1.36 -15.59
CA TYR A 7 0.01 -0.01 -15.37
C TYR A 7 -1.15 -0.29 -16.33
N ASP A 8 -0.94 -1.20 -17.28
CA ASP A 8 -2.00 -1.66 -18.17
C ASP A 8 -2.79 -2.80 -17.51
N VAL A 9 -3.63 -2.44 -16.54
CA VAL A 9 -4.48 -3.38 -15.79
C VAL A 9 -5.96 -3.09 -16.01
N THR A 10 -6.79 -4.13 -15.90
CA THR A 10 -8.26 -3.98 -15.95
C THR A 10 -8.83 -3.81 -14.54
N PHE A 11 -10.06 -3.30 -14.42
CA PHE A 11 -10.78 -3.27 -13.15
C PHE A 11 -10.80 -4.64 -12.45
N LYS A 12 -11.17 -5.71 -13.17
CA LYS A 12 -11.18 -7.06 -12.57
C LYS A 12 -9.79 -7.50 -12.11
N GLY A 13 -8.77 -7.25 -12.93
CA GLY A 13 -7.38 -7.58 -12.60
C GLY A 13 -6.90 -6.91 -11.33
N VAL A 14 -7.15 -5.60 -11.18
CA VAL A 14 -6.70 -4.86 -10.00
C VAL A 14 -7.42 -5.29 -8.71
N MET A 15 -8.69 -5.67 -8.82
CA MET A 15 -9.46 -6.18 -7.67
C MET A 15 -8.97 -7.56 -7.24
N MET A 16 -8.66 -8.45 -8.19
CA MET A 16 -8.06 -9.75 -7.88
C MET A 16 -6.68 -9.61 -7.24
N TRP A 17 -5.84 -8.71 -7.76
CA TRP A 17 -4.55 -8.41 -7.17
C TRP A 17 -4.69 -7.90 -5.74
N ALA A 18 -5.62 -6.95 -5.50
CA ALA A 18 -5.88 -6.46 -4.16
C ALA A 18 -6.29 -7.56 -3.18
N ASN A 19 -7.16 -8.48 -3.58
CA ASN A 19 -7.55 -9.59 -2.73
C ASN A 19 -6.35 -10.50 -2.39
N SER A 20 -5.50 -10.81 -3.37
CA SER A 20 -4.31 -11.64 -3.16
C SER A 20 -3.34 -11.01 -2.17
N GLU A 21 -3.07 -9.70 -2.30
CA GLU A 21 -2.16 -8.99 -1.38
C GLU A 21 -2.74 -8.91 0.04
N LEU A 22 -4.05 -8.69 0.17
CA LEU A 22 -4.72 -8.67 1.48
C LEU A 22 -4.71 -10.04 2.15
N GLU A 23 -4.87 -11.12 1.38
CA GLU A 23 -4.77 -12.48 1.89
C GLU A 23 -3.35 -12.79 2.39
N HIS A 24 -2.31 -12.33 1.68
CA HIS A 24 -0.92 -12.48 2.10
C HIS A 24 -0.66 -11.88 3.48
N VAL A 25 -1.32 -10.77 3.84
CA VAL A 25 -1.18 -10.17 5.17
C VAL A 25 -1.66 -11.09 6.29
N GLY A 26 -2.76 -11.82 6.08
CA GLY A 26 -3.23 -12.83 7.04
C GLY A 26 -2.20 -13.95 7.23
N ARG A 27 -1.54 -14.37 6.15
CA ARG A 27 -0.52 -15.42 6.18
C ARG A 27 0.76 -14.99 6.90
N ILE A 28 1.15 -13.71 6.80
CA ILE A 28 2.34 -13.19 7.50
C ILE A 28 2.20 -13.41 9.02
N VAL A 29 1.04 -13.12 9.59
CA VAL A 29 0.80 -13.25 11.04
C VAL A 29 0.85 -14.71 11.49
N ALA A 30 0.56 -15.67 10.61
CA ALA A 30 0.62 -17.10 10.90
C ALA A 30 2.06 -17.66 10.93
N VAL A 31 3.06 -16.91 10.48
CA VAL A 31 4.48 -17.32 10.53
C VAL A 31 5.03 -17.07 11.93
N GLU A 32 5.65 -18.06 12.57
CA GLU A 32 6.18 -17.91 13.94
C GLU A 32 7.53 -17.19 14.00
N ASP A 33 8.38 -17.38 12.97
CA ASP A 33 9.71 -16.76 12.91
C ASP A 33 9.62 -15.27 12.55
N LYS A 34 10.12 -14.41 13.44
CA LYS A 34 10.06 -12.94 13.28
C LYS A 34 10.87 -12.42 12.09
N ARG A 35 11.99 -13.05 11.73
CA ARG A 35 12.81 -12.63 10.58
C ARG A 35 12.07 -12.96 9.29
N LEU A 36 11.43 -14.12 9.24
CA LEU A 36 10.62 -14.54 8.11
C LEU A 36 9.35 -13.70 7.97
N GLN A 37 8.64 -13.40 9.07
CA GLN A 37 7.54 -12.45 9.11
C GLN A 37 7.94 -11.10 8.50
N ARG A 38 9.08 -10.54 8.93
CA ARG A 38 9.59 -9.26 8.43
C ARG A 38 9.90 -9.30 6.93
N SER A 39 10.52 -10.39 6.46
CA SER A 39 10.84 -10.57 5.04
C SER A 39 9.57 -10.60 4.18
N TYR A 40 8.57 -11.40 4.58
CA TYR A 40 7.30 -11.44 3.89
C TYR A 40 6.55 -10.11 3.95
N ALA A 41 6.53 -9.45 5.11
CA ALA A 41 5.91 -8.13 5.26
C ALA A 41 6.56 -7.09 4.33
N MET A 42 7.89 -7.12 4.15
CA MET A 42 8.58 -6.25 3.21
C MET A 42 8.20 -6.54 1.75
N SER A 43 8.13 -7.82 1.38
CA SER A 43 7.71 -8.24 0.03
C SER A 43 6.28 -7.81 -0.28
N THR A 44 5.34 -8.05 0.64
CA THR A 44 3.94 -7.62 0.52
C THR A 44 3.83 -6.10 0.47
N LEU A 45 4.60 -5.37 1.29
CA LEU A 45 4.60 -3.91 1.25
C LEU A 45 5.04 -3.37 -0.11
N ASN A 46 6.01 -4.01 -0.76
CA ASN A 46 6.44 -3.65 -2.12
C ASN A 46 5.34 -3.94 -3.16
N GLY A 47 4.73 -5.13 -3.14
CA GLY A 47 3.61 -5.48 -4.03
C GLY A 47 2.43 -4.52 -3.89
N MET A 48 2.07 -4.17 -2.65
CA MET A 48 1.03 -3.19 -2.35
C MET A 48 1.36 -1.77 -2.84
N ALA A 49 2.63 -1.38 -2.89
CA ALA A 49 3.03 -0.07 -3.43
C ALA A 49 2.70 0.04 -4.93
N HIS A 50 3.01 -1.01 -5.71
CA HIS A 50 2.65 -1.10 -7.12
C HIS A 50 1.12 -1.14 -7.31
N LEU A 51 0.43 -1.98 -6.53
CA LEU A 51 -1.03 -2.08 -6.57
C LEU A 51 -1.71 -0.74 -6.29
N LYS A 52 -1.24 0.00 -5.28
CA LYS A 52 -1.74 1.33 -4.95
C LYS A 52 -1.63 2.27 -6.16
N ASP A 53 -0.51 2.24 -6.88
CA ASP A 53 -0.32 3.11 -8.04
C ASP A 53 -1.19 2.69 -9.23
N ALA A 54 -1.35 1.40 -9.47
CA ALA A 54 -2.26 0.85 -10.47
C ALA A 54 -3.73 1.25 -10.19
N LEU A 55 -4.17 1.13 -8.92
CA LEU A 55 -5.50 1.58 -8.49
C LEU A 55 -5.68 3.07 -8.72
N PHE A 56 -4.70 3.89 -8.34
CA PHE A 56 -4.79 5.34 -8.52
C PHE A 56 -4.86 5.72 -10.00
N GLN A 57 -4.17 5.01 -10.90
CA GLN A 57 -4.30 5.25 -12.34
C GLN A 57 -5.72 4.94 -12.83
N LEU A 58 -6.28 3.78 -12.46
CA LEU A 58 -7.64 3.42 -12.84
C LEU A 58 -8.72 4.36 -12.28
N VAL A 59 -8.54 4.87 -11.05
CA VAL A 59 -9.43 5.88 -10.45
C VAL A 59 -9.54 7.14 -11.31
N ASN A 60 -8.46 7.51 -12.00
CA ASN A 60 -8.38 8.72 -12.82
C ASN A 60 -8.68 8.46 -14.30
N ASP A 61 -8.90 7.20 -14.68
CA ASP A 61 -9.28 6.84 -16.04
C ASP A 61 -10.80 7.04 -16.24
N LYS A 62 -11.15 7.84 -17.26
CA LYS A 62 -12.54 8.13 -17.63
C LYS A 62 -13.32 6.88 -18.01
N ALA A 63 -12.67 5.85 -18.55
CA ALA A 63 -13.31 4.59 -18.91
C ALA A 63 -13.90 3.87 -17.68
N TYR A 64 -13.29 4.06 -16.50
CA TYR A 64 -13.69 3.41 -15.26
C TYR A 64 -14.47 4.33 -14.32
N LYS A 65 -15.05 5.43 -14.82
CA LYS A 65 -15.80 6.41 -14.02
C LYS A 65 -16.89 5.79 -13.13
N HIS A 66 -17.55 4.74 -13.59
CA HIS A 66 -18.61 4.04 -12.87
C HIS A 66 -18.10 3.17 -11.71
N HIS A 67 -16.82 2.78 -11.74
CA HIS A 67 -16.16 1.99 -10.70
C HIS A 67 -15.27 2.83 -9.79
N ARG A 68 -15.25 4.15 -9.99
CA ARG A 68 -14.33 5.06 -9.30
C ARG A 68 -14.44 4.99 -7.78
N ALA A 69 -15.67 4.89 -7.26
CA ALA A 69 -15.92 4.78 -5.83
C ALA A 69 -15.31 3.50 -5.24
N ASP A 70 -15.53 2.36 -5.90
CA ASP A 70 -14.99 1.07 -5.47
C ASP A 70 -13.45 1.06 -5.52
N LEU A 71 -12.89 1.57 -6.62
CA LEU A 71 -11.44 1.68 -6.80
C LEU A 71 -10.79 2.57 -5.73
N LEU A 72 -11.41 3.70 -5.38
CA LEU A 72 -10.95 4.57 -4.30
C LEU A 72 -11.00 3.87 -2.94
N LEU A 73 -12.09 3.17 -2.67
CA LEU A 73 -12.27 2.43 -1.42
C LEU A 73 -11.20 1.33 -1.27
N VAL A 74 -10.90 0.62 -2.34
CA VAL A 74 -9.82 -0.38 -2.35
C VAL A 74 -8.45 0.27 -2.22
N HIS A 75 -8.20 1.38 -2.92
CA HIS A 75 -6.96 2.16 -2.78
C HIS A 75 -6.71 2.59 -1.33
N GLU A 76 -7.72 3.11 -0.63
CA GLU A 76 -7.61 3.49 0.77
C GLU A 76 -7.36 2.29 1.70
N LYS A 77 -7.99 1.14 1.43
CA LYS A 77 -7.73 -0.10 2.17
C LYS A 77 -6.29 -0.54 2.01
N VAL A 78 -5.76 -0.58 0.79
CA VAL A 78 -4.36 -0.94 0.51
C VAL A 78 -3.42 0.00 1.27
N VAL A 79 -3.61 1.33 1.15
CA VAL A 79 -2.79 2.31 1.88
C VAL A 79 -2.82 2.11 3.39
N ARG A 80 -3.99 1.78 3.97
CA ARG A 80 -4.12 1.51 5.40
C ARG A 80 -3.34 0.27 5.81
N VAL A 81 -3.44 -0.80 5.03
CA VAL A 81 -2.72 -2.06 5.30
C VAL A 81 -1.22 -1.88 5.18
N MET A 82 -0.74 -1.13 4.18
CA MET A 82 0.67 -0.76 4.08
C MET A 82 1.19 -0.07 5.34
N LYS A 83 0.41 0.88 5.90
CA LYS A 83 0.77 1.54 7.17
C LYS A 83 0.81 0.59 8.36
N HIS A 84 -0.10 -0.38 8.40
CA HIS A 84 -0.09 -1.42 9.43
C HIS A 84 1.13 -2.32 9.31
N LEU A 85 1.46 -2.80 8.11
CA LEU A 85 2.66 -3.62 7.87
C LEU A 85 3.93 -2.91 8.33
N ILE A 86 4.09 -1.63 7.98
CA ILE A 86 5.24 -0.82 8.40
C ILE A 86 5.35 -0.75 9.91
N LYS A 87 4.21 -0.48 10.59
CA LYS A 87 4.16 -0.29 12.02
C LYS A 87 4.37 -1.60 12.79
N ASP A 88 3.69 -2.65 12.39
CA ASP A 88 3.59 -3.89 13.17
C ASP A 88 4.83 -4.78 12.96
N PHE A 89 5.52 -4.66 11.81
CA PHE A 89 6.74 -5.42 11.49
C PHE A 89 8.03 -4.56 11.46
N ASP A 90 7.96 -3.30 11.91
CA ASP A 90 9.10 -2.37 11.97
C ASP A 90 9.89 -2.31 10.64
N LEU A 91 9.15 -2.05 9.56
CA LEU A 91 9.73 -1.98 8.21
C LEU A 91 10.27 -0.58 7.92
N ASP A 92 11.48 -0.51 7.37
CA ASP A 92 12.05 0.75 6.92
C ASP A 92 11.56 1.08 5.50
N ILE A 93 10.75 2.13 5.37
CA ILE A 93 10.26 2.64 4.08
C ILE A 93 11.44 3.02 3.17
N LYS A 94 12.59 3.43 3.74
CA LYS A 94 13.78 3.75 2.96
C LYS A 94 14.31 2.54 2.20
N THR A 95 14.12 1.32 2.69
CA THR A 95 14.52 0.11 1.98
C THR A 95 13.75 -0.05 0.67
N ILE A 96 12.44 0.20 0.66
CA ILE A 96 11.65 0.17 -0.58
C ILE A 96 12.04 1.31 -1.51
N GLN A 97 12.29 2.51 -0.96
CA GLN A 97 12.76 3.64 -1.76
C GLN A 97 14.12 3.35 -2.42
N ALA A 98 15.03 2.69 -1.70
CA ALA A 98 16.33 2.29 -2.21
C ALA A 98 16.22 1.17 -3.26
N PHE A 99 15.25 0.26 -3.11
CA PHE A 99 14.99 -0.81 -4.08
C PHE A 99 14.32 -0.29 -5.36
N ASN A 100 13.62 0.85 -5.29
CA ASN A 100 13.01 1.53 -6.44
C ASN A 100 14.05 2.31 -7.28
N THR A 101 15.12 1.62 -7.70
CA THR A 101 16.26 2.18 -8.46
C THR A 101 15.84 2.75 -9.80
N ASP A 102 14.89 2.08 -10.47
CA ASP A 102 14.36 2.48 -11.77
C ASP A 102 13.22 3.51 -11.64
N HIS A 103 12.97 3.97 -10.40
CA HIS A 103 11.97 4.98 -10.06
C HIS A 103 10.55 4.67 -10.55
N VAL A 104 10.18 3.39 -10.65
CA VAL A 104 8.88 2.94 -11.19
C VAL A 104 7.70 3.24 -10.26
N LEU A 105 7.92 3.31 -8.95
CA LEU A 105 6.90 3.66 -7.95
C LEU A 105 6.73 5.17 -7.81
N SER A 106 5.50 5.58 -7.49
CA SER A 106 5.21 6.95 -7.07
C SER A 106 5.78 7.28 -5.69
N ASN A 107 5.73 8.57 -5.33
CA ASN A 107 6.20 9.05 -4.03
C ASN A 107 5.49 8.34 -2.85
N LEU A 108 6.28 7.69 -1.98
CA LEU A 108 5.81 6.95 -0.80
C LEU A 108 5.54 7.82 0.44
N GLY A 109 5.47 9.14 0.30
CA GLY A 109 5.27 10.10 1.39
C GLY A 109 3.96 9.91 2.15
N TYR A 110 2.95 9.29 1.53
CA TYR A 110 1.68 8.92 2.17
C TYR A 110 1.84 7.86 3.28
N LEU A 111 2.97 7.14 3.31
CA LEU A 111 3.34 6.16 4.33
C LEU A 111 4.12 6.79 5.49
N LYS A 112 4.63 8.01 5.34
CA LYS A 112 5.24 8.73 6.46
C LYS A 112 4.13 8.99 7.48
N ASN A 113 4.25 8.38 8.65
CA ASN A 113 3.36 8.65 9.77
C ASN A 113 3.34 10.17 9.99
N SER A 114 2.21 10.82 9.73
CA SER A 114 1.96 12.13 10.30
C SER A 114 2.05 11.92 11.80
N LYS A 115 3.04 12.55 12.45
CA LYS A 115 3.13 12.56 13.92
C LYS A 115 1.73 12.92 14.40
N ARG A 116 1.02 11.97 15.03
CA ARG A 116 -0.29 12.22 15.64
C ARG A 116 -0.08 13.44 16.52
N ARG A 117 -0.72 14.56 16.15
CA ARG A 117 -0.77 15.76 16.98
C ARG A 117 -1.41 15.27 18.28
N GLN A 118 -0.61 15.12 19.34
CA GLN A 118 -1.14 14.81 20.68
C GLN A 118 -2.01 15.99 21.06
N THR A 119 -3.32 15.88 20.85
CA THR A 119 -4.29 16.80 21.44
C THR A 119 -4.19 16.59 22.95
N ARG A 120 -3.37 17.41 23.62
CA ARG A 120 -3.35 17.53 25.08
C ARG A 120 -4.79 17.87 25.50
N ARG A 121 -5.55 16.86 25.95
CA ARG A 121 -6.74 17.08 26.76
C ARG A 121 -6.27 17.78 28.03
N LYS A 122 -6.48 19.10 28.10
CA LYS A 122 -6.42 19.86 29.35
C LYS A 122 -7.54 19.28 30.22
N LYS A 123 -7.18 18.53 31.26
CA LYS A 123 -8.10 18.27 32.37
C LYS A 123 -8.30 19.62 33.07
N ASN A 124 -9.52 20.13 33.03
CA ASN A 124 -10.01 21.05 34.04
C ASN A 124 -10.43 20.22 35.26
#